data_AF-A0A9X1XWF1-F1
#
_entry.id   AF-A0A9X1XWF1-F1
#
_cell.length_a   1.000
_cell.length_b   1.000
_cell.length_c   1.000
_cell.angle_alpha   90.00
_cell.angle_beta   90.00
_cell.angle_gamma   90.00
#
_symmetry.space_group_name_H-M   'P 1'
#
loop_
_entity.id
_entity.type
_entity.pdbx_description
1 polymer ?
#
loop_
_entity_poly.entity_id
_entity_poly.type
_entity_poly.pdbx_seq_one_letter_code
_entity_poly.pdbx_strand_id
1 'polypeptide(L)'
;MANNYNFSQDYEIIPPQKQRSYPISTTEWVLIKGKISGIQDNANLWHTIGSILIGTAVPALITALIGEFKTEKASWICWGAFFITAICGAFAFFFGREQRKIQNKSKEDVIDFMTTIEERYQDLNKTIAQDIIIKSALYGAKGQFIDVTEKISEMIKQNIFVIKSGNELVDGKDPMNNVRKRLTIEYTNNGVAKTLSIPEKESRSIE
;
A
#
# COMPACT_ATOMS: atom_id res chain seq x y z
N MET A 1 12.35 31.81 -41.44
CA MET A 1 13.00 30.86 -40.52
C MET A 1 11.92 30.31 -39.62
N ALA A 2 11.38 29.13 -39.95
CA ALA A 2 10.34 28.49 -39.16
C ALA A 2 11.02 27.52 -38.18
N ASN A 3 10.87 27.78 -36.87
CA ASN A 3 11.39 26.90 -35.84
C ASN A 3 10.55 25.62 -35.78
N ASN A 4 11.19 24.49 -36.08
CA ASN A 4 10.68 23.15 -35.79
C ASN A 4 10.73 22.93 -34.27
N TYR A 5 9.59 23.12 -33.60
CA TYR A 5 9.42 22.66 -32.23
C TYR A 5 9.00 21.18 -32.26
N ASN A 6 9.94 20.27 -32.00
CA ASN A 6 9.64 18.87 -31.75
C ASN A 6 9.23 18.72 -30.28
N PHE A 7 7.94 18.52 -30.05
CA PHE A 7 7.38 18.21 -28.74
C PHE A 7 7.35 16.68 -28.59
N SER A 8 8.36 16.08 -27.93
CA SER A 8 8.28 14.67 -27.54
C SER A 8 7.38 14.56 -26.30
N GLN A 9 6.15 14.08 -26.49
CA GLN A 9 5.37 13.56 -25.37
C GLN A 9 5.95 12.20 -25.00
N ASP A 10 7.01 12.22 -24.19
CA ASP A 10 7.45 11.03 -23.47
C ASP A 10 6.46 10.81 -22.33
N TYR A 11 5.29 10.26 -22.68
CA TYR A 11 4.36 9.73 -21.70
C TYR A 11 4.98 8.44 -21.19
N GLU A 12 5.70 8.51 -20.07
CA GLU A 12 5.98 7.33 -19.27
C GLU A 12 4.63 6.83 -18.76
N ILE A 13 3.97 5.99 -19.55
CA ILE A 13 2.88 5.15 -19.05
C ILE A 13 3.58 4.22 -18.06
N ILE A 14 3.65 4.63 -16.80
CA ILE A 14 4.03 3.75 -15.71
C ILE A 14 3.01 2.61 -15.80
N PRO A 15 3.41 1.40 -16.22
CA PRO A 15 2.46 0.31 -16.30
C PRO A 15 1.84 0.15 -14.90
N PRO A 16 0.54 -0.11 -14.80
CA PRO A 16 -0.07 -0.36 -13.49
C PRO A 16 0.78 -1.43 -12.81
N GLN A 17 1.29 -1.12 -11.61
CA GLN A 17 2.07 -2.10 -10.85
C GLN A 17 1.21 -3.34 -10.73
N LYS A 18 1.67 -4.46 -11.31
CA LYS A 18 0.90 -5.70 -11.39
C LYS A 18 0.40 -6.04 -9.98
N GLN A 19 -0.89 -6.32 -9.87
CA GLN A 19 -1.55 -6.64 -8.61
C GLN A 19 -0.81 -7.82 -7.94
N ARG A 20 -0.02 -7.53 -6.91
CA ARG A 20 0.74 -8.54 -6.15
C ARG A 20 -0.16 -9.04 -5.04
N SER A 21 -0.46 -10.34 -5.04
CA SER A 21 -1.08 -11.00 -3.91
C SER A 21 0.01 -11.58 -3.03
N TYR A 22 0.20 -11.03 -1.84
CA TYR A 22 1.00 -11.69 -0.82
C TYR A 22 0.15 -12.81 -0.20
N PRO A 23 0.63 -14.06 -0.17
CA PRO A 23 -0.02 -15.06 0.66
C PRO A 23 0.12 -14.58 2.11
N ILE A 24 -0.95 -14.52 2.90
CA ILE A 24 -0.88 -14.14 4.32
C ILE A 24 -1.50 -15.28 5.11
N SER A 25 -0.88 -15.64 6.24
CA SER A 25 -1.46 -16.68 7.09
C SER A 25 -2.83 -16.23 7.61
N THR A 26 -3.75 -17.17 7.78
CA THR A 26 -5.10 -16.86 8.28
C THR A 26 -5.06 -16.24 9.68
N THR A 27 -4.10 -16.65 10.51
CA THR A 27 -3.86 -16.07 11.84
C THR A 27 -3.47 -14.60 11.79
N GLU A 28 -2.49 -14.24 10.94
CA GLU A 28 -2.08 -12.84 10.76
C GLU A 28 -3.22 -12.01 10.16
N TRP A 29 -3.96 -12.57 9.21
CA TRP A 29 -5.12 -11.91 8.61
C TRP A 29 -6.20 -11.59 9.65
N VAL A 30 -6.51 -12.53 10.55
CA VAL A 30 -7.46 -12.32 11.65
C VAL A 30 -6.95 -11.25 12.62
N LEU A 31 -5.64 -11.22 12.91
CA LEU A 31 -5.03 -10.22 13.79
C LEU A 31 -5.09 -8.81 13.19
N ILE A 32 -4.78 -8.66 11.90
CA ILE A 32 -4.93 -7.39 11.17
C ILE A 32 -6.40 -6.94 11.21
N LYS A 33 -7.33 -7.84 10.89
CA LYS A 33 -8.77 -7.54 10.92
C LYS A 33 -9.22 -7.09 12.31
N GLY A 34 -8.71 -7.73 13.37
CA GLY A 34 -8.95 -7.35 14.76
C GLY A 34 -8.46 -5.93 15.04
N LYS A 35 -7.20 -5.62 14.72
CA LYS A 35 -6.62 -4.29 14.90
C LYS A 35 -7.40 -3.21 14.14
N ILE A 36 -7.75 -3.47 12.87
CA ILE A 36 -8.53 -2.52 12.05
C ILE A 36 -9.92 -2.32 12.63
N SER A 37 -10.60 -3.39 13.05
CA SER A 37 -11.93 -3.28 13.66
C SER A 37 -11.94 -2.50 14.98
N GLY A 38 -10.79 -2.46 15.68
CA GLY A 38 -10.61 -1.66 16.89
C GLY A 38 -10.42 -0.16 16.64
N ILE A 39 -10.16 0.25 15.39
CA ILE A 39 -10.02 1.66 15.02
C ILE A 39 -11.43 2.28 14.99
N GLN A 40 -11.87 2.79 16.14
CA GLN A 40 -13.12 3.55 16.24
C GLN A 40 -12.90 5.00 15.84
N ASP A 41 -13.84 5.57 15.09
CA ASP A 41 -13.82 6.97 14.63
C ASP A 41 -14.51 7.94 15.63
N ASN A 42 -14.53 7.57 16.91
CA ASN A 42 -15.17 8.33 18.00
C ASN A 42 -14.48 9.68 18.31
N ALA A 43 -13.54 10.12 17.47
CA ALA A 43 -12.92 11.43 17.57
C ALA A 43 -13.96 12.55 17.58
N ASN A 44 -15.09 12.39 16.87
CA ASN A 44 -16.11 13.45 16.79
C ASN A 44 -16.80 13.72 18.12
N LEU A 45 -16.95 12.74 19.01
CA LEU A 45 -17.77 12.88 20.22
C LEU A 45 -17.20 13.92 21.20
N TRP A 46 -15.89 13.86 21.49
CA TRP A 46 -15.26 14.84 22.39
C TRP A 46 -15.18 16.24 21.79
N HIS A 47 -15.04 16.35 20.46
CA HIS A 47 -15.07 17.63 19.76
C HIS A 47 -16.48 18.23 19.78
N THR A 48 -17.53 17.43 19.61
CA THR A 48 -18.92 17.88 19.69
C THR A 48 -19.27 18.32 21.11
N ILE A 49 -18.96 17.53 22.13
CA ILE A 49 -19.21 17.89 23.54
C ILE A 49 -18.42 19.14 23.93
N GLY A 50 -17.14 19.20 23.59
CA GLY A 50 -16.31 20.39 23.86
C GLY A 50 -16.84 21.64 23.17
N SER A 51 -17.26 21.53 21.90
CA SER A 51 -17.81 22.67 21.14
C SER A 51 -19.16 23.14 21.69
N ILE A 52 -20.04 22.23 22.13
CA ILE A 52 -21.31 22.58 22.76
C ILE A 52 -21.08 23.29 24.10
N LEU A 53 -20.16 22.78 24.94
CA LEU A 53 -19.86 23.37 26.24
C LEU A 53 -19.19 24.74 26.12
N ILE A 54 -18.23 24.91 25.21
CA ILE A 54 -17.63 26.22 24.96
C ILE A 54 -18.65 27.17 24.31
N GLY A 55 -19.49 26.68 23.39
CA GLY A 55 -20.55 27.46 22.76
C GLY A 55 -21.60 27.97 23.73
N THR A 56 -21.86 27.26 24.83
CA THR A 56 -22.76 27.70 25.91
C THR A 56 -22.07 28.56 26.97
N ALA A 57 -20.76 28.39 27.17
CA ALA A 57 -19.97 29.21 28.09
C ALA A 57 -19.85 30.67 27.60
N VAL A 58 -19.72 30.90 26.30
CA VAL A 58 -19.56 32.27 25.73
C VAL A 58 -20.77 33.17 26.02
N PRO A 59 -22.03 32.75 25.77
CA PRO A 59 -23.20 33.53 26.17
C PRO A 59 -23.28 33.78 27.68
N ALA A 60 -22.97 32.77 28.51
CA ALA A 60 -22.98 32.91 29.97
C ALA A 60 -21.96 33.97 30.45
N LEU A 61 -20.80 34.04 29.81
CA LEU A 61 -19.79 35.08 30.07
C LEU A 61 -20.30 36.47 29.71
N ILE A 62 -20.92 36.63 28.54
CA ILE A 62 -21.49 37.90 28.09
C ILE A 62 -22.57 38.37 29.06
N THR A 63 -23.46 37.46 29.48
CA THR A 63 -24.49 37.77 30.49
C THR A 63 -23.89 38.12 31.84
N ALA A 64 -22.82 37.44 32.27
CA ALA A 64 -22.15 37.76 33.54
C ALA A 64 -21.46 39.14 33.54
N LEU A 65 -20.95 39.59 32.39
CA LEU A 65 -20.24 40.87 32.26
C LEU A 65 -21.15 42.07 32.03
N ILE A 66 -22.21 41.90 31.24
CA ILE A 66 -23.09 43.01 30.79
C ILE A 66 -24.43 43.01 31.54
N GLY A 67 -24.85 41.87 32.09
CA GLY A 67 -26.17 41.69 32.69
C GLY A 67 -26.38 42.52 33.95
N GLU A 68 -27.46 43.31 33.96
CA GLU A 68 -27.94 43.96 35.18
C GLU A 68 -28.72 42.96 36.05
N PHE A 69 -28.06 42.45 37.10
CA PHE A 69 -28.66 41.48 38.00
C PHE A 69 -29.41 42.17 39.15
N LYS A 70 -30.70 41.84 39.33
CA LYS A 70 -31.53 42.35 40.44
C LYS A 70 -31.15 41.81 41.81
N THR A 71 -30.33 40.75 41.89
CA THR A 71 -29.98 40.07 43.14
C THR A 71 -28.55 39.56 43.08
N GLU A 72 -27.75 39.78 44.13
CA GLU A 72 -26.35 39.30 44.19
C GLU A 72 -26.23 37.79 43.99
N LYS A 73 -27.19 37.01 44.52
CA LYS A 73 -27.26 35.56 44.32
C LYS A 73 -27.33 35.16 42.85
N ALA A 74 -28.02 35.93 42.00
CA ALA A 74 -28.15 35.65 40.57
C ALA A 74 -26.83 35.84 39.82
N SER A 75 -26.03 36.85 40.23
CA SER A 75 -24.69 37.08 39.68
C SER A 75 -23.74 35.92 39.98
N TRP A 76 -23.71 35.45 41.24
CA TRP A 76 -22.89 34.30 41.64
C TRP A 76 -23.26 33.01 40.91
N ILE A 77 -24.56 32.78 40.67
CA ILE A 77 -25.03 31.62 39.90
C ILE A 77 -24.55 31.70 38.44
N CYS A 78 -24.58 32.89 37.82
CA CYS A 78 -24.14 33.08 36.44
C CYS A 78 -22.63 32.84 36.28
N TRP A 79 -21.82 33.39 37.19
CA TRP A 79 -20.38 33.12 37.24
C TRP A 79 -20.07 31.65 37.49
N GLY A 80 -20.80 30.99 38.39
CA GLY A 80 -20.67 29.55 38.64
C GLY A 80 -20.96 28.72 37.38
N ALA A 81 -22.05 29.02 36.67
CA ALA A 81 -22.41 28.33 35.43
C ALA A 81 -21.34 28.50 34.33
N PHE A 82 -20.75 29.70 34.22
CA PHE A 82 -19.64 29.95 33.30
C PHE A 82 -18.41 29.10 33.64
N PHE A 83 -17.93 29.14 34.89
CA PHE A 83 -16.71 28.39 35.25
C PHE A 83 -16.88 26.88 35.09
N ILE A 84 -18.04 26.33 35.46
CA ILE A 84 -18.32 24.90 35.31
C ILE A 84 -18.29 24.50 33.83
N THR A 85 -19.02 25.22 32.97
CA THR A 85 -19.08 24.91 31.53
C THR A 85 -17.73 25.10 30.83
N ALA A 86 -16.97 26.14 31.20
CA ALA A 86 -15.63 26.38 30.69
C ALA A 86 -14.63 25.27 31.08
N ILE A 87 -14.64 24.84 32.34
CA ILE A 87 -13.76 23.76 32.83
C ILE A 87 -14.12 22.43 32.16
N CYS A 88 -15.42 22.09 32.09
CA CYS A 88 -15.87 20.87 31.41
C CYS A 88 -15.52 20.87 29.91
N GLY A 89 -15.69 22.02 29.23
CA GLY A 89 -15.30 22.18 27.83
C GLY A 89 -13.79 22.02 27.61
N ALA A 90 -12.96 22.62 28.47
CA ALA A 90 -11.51 22.48 28.42
C ALA A 90 -11.05 21.03 28.62
N PHE A 91 -11.64 20.31 29.58
CA PHE A 91 -11.37 18.88 29.78
C PHE A 91 -11.78 18.03 28.57
N ALA A 92 -12.95 18.30 27.97
CA ALA A 92 -13.40 17.58 26.78
C ALA A 92 -12.40 17.74 25.61
N PHE A 93 -11.85 18.95 25.41
CA PHE A 93 -10.80 19.17 24.41
C PHE A 93 -9.47 18.48 24.77
N PHE A 94 -9.07 18.50 26.05
CA PHE A 94 -7.85 17.81 26.50
C PHE A 94 -7.93 16.30 26.22
N PHE A 95 -9.01 15.64 26.68
CA PHE A 95 -9.23 14.22 26.40
C PHE A 95 -9.39 13.93 24.91
N GLY A 96 -10.06 14.82 24.16
CA GLY A 96 -10.14 14.72 22.71
C GLY A 96 -8.79 14.75 22.01
N ARG A 97 -7.79 15.48 22.54
CA ARG A 97 -6.41 15.47 22.02
C ARG A 97 -5.69 14.16 22.35
N GLU A 98 -5.80 13.68 23.57
CA GLU A 98 -5.16 12.41 23.97
C GLU A 98 -5.75 11.21 23.24
N GLN A 99 -7.07 11.17 23.04
CA GLN A 99 -7.70 10.10 22.26
C GLN A 99 -7.26 10.08 20.80
N ARG A 100 -7.07 11.25 20.17
CA ARG A 100 -6.53 11.32 18.80
C ARG A 100 -5.12 10.74 18.71
N LYS A 101 -4.27 10.95 19.73
CA LYS A 101 -2.93 10.34 19.76
C LYS A 101 -3.00 8.81 19.82
N ILE A 102 -3.89 8.25 20.64
CA ILE A 102 -4.08 6.79 20.77
C ILE A 102 -4.58 6.18 19.45
N GLN A 103 -5.56 6.82 18.80
CA GLN A 103 -6.08 6.37 17.51
C GLN A 103 -5.04 6.43 16.40
N ASN A 104 -4.20 7.47 16.36
CA ASN A 104 -3.14 7.59 15.37
C ASN A 104 -2.09 6.49 15.53
N LYS A 105 -1.67 6.18 16.77
CA LYS A 105 -0.76 5.05 17.04
C LYS A 105 -1.33 3.72 16.55
N SER A 106 -2.63 3.47 16.79
CA SER A 106 -3.26 2.23 16.31
C SER A 106 -3.28 2.11 14.78
N LYS A 107 -3.36 3.23 14.04
CA LYS A 107 -3.28 3.22 12.57
C LYS A 107 -1.85 2.95 12.11
N GLU A 108 -0.89 3.60 12.74
CA GLU A 108 0.54 3.41 12.49
C GLU A 108 0.97 1.96 12.73
N ASP A 109 0.51 1.35 13.83
CA ASP A 109 0.77 -0.07 14.15
C ASP A 109 0.25 -1.04 13.06
N VAL A 110 -0.87 -0.72 12.40
CA VAL A 110 -1.40 -1.56 11.30
C VAL A 110 -0.55 -1.40 10.06
N ILE A 111 -0.14 -0.17 9.75
CA ILE A 111 0.73 0.13 8.60
C ILE A 111 2.08 -0.55 8.79
N ASP A 112 2.69 -0.42 9.97
CA ASP A 112 3.97 -1.05 10.31
C ASP A 112 3.91 -2.58 10.16
N PHE A 113 2.81 -3.19 10.61
CA PHE A 113 2.59 -4.62 10.43
C PHE A 113 2.46 -5.01 8.95
N MET A 114 1.77 -4.21 8.14
CA MET A 114 1.67 -4.45 6.69
C MET A 114 3.03 -4.30 6.01
N THR A 115 3.80 -3.26 6.34
CA THR A 115 5.16 -3.05 5.82
C THR A 115 6.07 -4.22 6.16
N THR A 116 6.03 -4.71 7.40
CA THR A 116 6.81 -5.88 7.83
C THR A 116 6.47 -7.13 7.01
N ILE A 117 5.19 -7.34 6.68
CA ILE A 117 4.77 -8.43 5.80
C ILE A 117 5.37 -8.26 4.40
N GLU A 118 5.31 -7.05 3.84
CA GLU A 118 5.86 -6.76 2.52
C GLU A 118 7.37 -7.00 2.45
N GLU A 119 8.13 -6.51 3.42
CA GLU A 119 9.57 -6.72 3.53
C GLU A 119 9.92 -8.21 3.58
N ARG A 120 9.21 -8.99 4.42
CA ARG A 120 9.40 -10.44 4.53
C ARG A 120 9.20 -11.17 3.20
N TYR A 121 8.22 -10.76 2.39
CA TYR A 121 8.00 -11.34 1.06
C TYR A 121 9.00 -10.87 0.01
N GLN A 122 9.46 -9.62 0.11
CA GLN A 122 10.52 -9.11 -0.77
C GLN A 122 11.83 -9.85 -0.54
N ASP A 123 12.20 -10.07 0.71
CA ASP A 123 13.38 -10.84 1.09
C ASP A 123 13.28 -12.29 0.62
N LEU A 124 12.15 -12.96 0.86
CA LEU A 124 11.93 -14.33 0.37
C LEU A 124 12.10 -14.43 -1.14
N ASN A 125 11.48 -13.51 -1.91
CA ASN A 125 11.61 -13.50 -3.36
C ASN A 125 13.04 -13.25 -3.81
N LYS A 126 13.77 -12.37 -3.12
CA LYS A 126 15.17 -12.09 -3.40
C LYS A 126 16.05 -13.32 -3.16
N THR A 127 15.81 -14.08 -2.09
CA THR A 127 16.50 -15.35 -1.83
C THR A 127 16.20 -16.38 -2.92
N ILE A 128 14.92 -16.56 -3.29
CA ILE A 128 14.53 -17.46 -4.39
C ILE A 128 15.21 -17.07 -5.71
N ALA A 129 15.27 -15.77 -6.02
CA ALA A 129 15.95 -15.29 -7.22
C ALA A 129 17.47 -15.49 -7.19
N GLN A 130 18.11 -15.45 -6.01
CA GLN A 130 19.53 -15.74 -5.86
C GLN A 130 19.85 -17.23 -6.05
N ASP A 131 18.94 -18.12 -5.64
CA ASP A 131 19.11 -19.56 -5.76
C ASP A 131 18.84 -20.08 -7.18
N ILE A 132 18.12 -19.31 -8.00
CA ILE A 132 17.84 -19.59 -9.41
C ILE A 132 18.88 -18.91 -10.32
N ILE A 133 19.74 -19.71 -10.95
CA ILE A 133 20.71 -19.21 -11.93
C ILE A 133 20.34 -19.74 -13.32
N ILE A 134 19.95 -18.84 -14.22
CA ILE A 134 19.67 -19.19 -15.62
C ILE A 134 21.00 -19.47 -16.33
N LYS A 135 21.10 -20.63 -16.98
CA LYS A 135 22.28 -21.05 -17.78
C LYS A 135 22.08 -20.77 -19.26
N SER A 136 20.89 -21.06 -19.78
CA SER A 136 20.52 -20.80 -21.16
C SER A 136 19.01 -20.70 -21.29
N ALA A 137 18.50 -19.79 -22.12
CA ALA A 137 17.10 -19.76 -22.51
C ALA A 137 16.97 -19.51 -24.01
N LEU A 138 16.30 -20.42 -24.71
CA LEU A 138 16.15 -20.42 -26.17
C LEU A 138 14.68 -20.45 -26.57
N TYR A 139 14.25 -19.50 -27.40
CA TYR A 139 12.90 -19.44 -27.95
C TYR A 139 12.91 -19.71 -29.46
N GLY A 140 12.16 -20.72 -29.90
CA GLY A 140 12.10 -21.06 -31.33
C GLY A 140 11.53 -22.42 -31.64
N ALA A 141 11.76 -22.88 -32.87
CA ALA A 141 11.33 -24.17 -33.37
C ALA A 141 12.24 -24.66 -34.52
N LYS A 142 12.28 -25.99 -34.72
CA LYS A 142 12.90 -26.63 -35.91
C LYS A 142 14.31 -26.10 -36.27
N GLY A 143 15.16 -25.89 -35.27
CA GLY A 143 16.56 -25.47 -35.45
C GLY A 143 16.77 -23.96 -35.60
N GLN A 144 15.72 -23.14 -35.63
CA GLN A 144 15.83 -21.69 -35.51
C GLN A 144 15.43 -21.27 -34.10
N PHE A 145 16.41 -20.82 -33.33
CA PHE A 145 16.24 -20.37 -31.95
C PHE A 145 16.83 -18.98 -31.76
N ILE A 146 16.18 -18.17 -30.93
CA ILE A 146 16.66 -16.87 -30.46
C ILE A 146 17.06 -17.04 -29.00
N ASP A 147 18.26 -16.56 -28.67
CA ASP A 147 18.71 -16.49 -27.30
C ASP A 147 17.94 -15.40 -26.54
N VAL A 148 17.24 -15.81 -25.49
CA VAL A 148 16.49 -14.94 -24.58
C VAL A 148 17.02 -15.04 -23.14
N THR A 149 18.24 -15.57 -22.95
CA THR A 149 18.87 -15.81 -21.65
C THR A 149 18.91 -14.54 -20.79
N GLU A 150 19.35 -13.42 -21.35
CA GLU A 150 19.43 -12.15 -20.63
C GLU A 150 18.05 -11.67 -20.18
N LYS A 151 17.06 -11.71 -21.08
CA LYS A 151 15.69 -11.26 -20.79
C LYS A 151 15.03 -12.11 -19.71
N ILE A 152 15.19 -13.44 -19.76
CA ILE A 152 14.68 -14.33 -18.71
C ILE A 152 15.43 -14.11 -17.39
N SER A 153 16.75 -13.87 -17.43
CA SER A 153 17.54 -13.57 -16.24
C SER A 153 17.11 -12.25 -15.58
N GLU A 154 16.80 -11.23 -16.38
CA GLU A 154 16.23 -9.97 -15.90
C GLU A 154 14.85 -10.15 -15.29
N MET A 155 13.98 -10.96 -15.91
CA MET A 155 12.67 -11.29 -15.34
C MET A 155 12.79 -11.96 -13.96
N ILE A 156 13.72 -12.91 -13.79
CA ILE A 156 13.99 -13.53 -12.48
C ILE A 156 14.50 -12.50 -11.47
N LYS A 157 15.44 -11.62 -11.85
CA LYS A 157 15.92 -10.51 -10.99
C LYS A 157 14.80 -9.54 -10.60
N GLN A 158 13.78 -9.39 -11.43
CA GLN A 158 12.58 -8.58 -11.17
C GLN A 158 11.49 -9.34 -10.39
N ASN A 159 11.80 -10.53 -9.85
CA ASN A 159 10.86 -11.41 -9.14
C ASN A 159 9.69 -11.91 -10.01
N ILE A 160 9.90 -12.06 -11.32
CA ILE A 160 8.91 -12.60 -12.25
C ILE A 160 9.27 -14.07 -12.55
N PHE A 161 8.71 -14.99 -11.77
CA PHE A 161 8.96 -16.42 -11.90
C PHE A 161 8.01 -17.13 -12.87
N VAL A 162 6.85 -16.52 -13.16
CA VAL A 162 5.88 -17.02 -14.15
C VAL A 162 6.24 -16.48 -15.53
N ILE A 163 6.80 -17.34 -16.37
CA ILE A 163 7.25 -17.00 -17.71
C ILE A 163 6.17 -17.40 -18.71
N LYS A 164 5.71 -16.42 -19.50
CA LYS A 164 4.82 -16.65 -20.65
C LYS A 164 5.66 -16.81 -21.91
N SER A 165 5.51 -17.94 -22.59
CA SER A 165 6.16 -18.22 -23.86
C SER A 165 5.43 -17.48 -24.98
N GLY A 166 6.09 -16.55 -25.66
CA GLY A 166 5.47 -15.79 -26.75
C GLY A 166 6.42 -14.85 -27.46
N ASN A 167 5.94 -14.28 -28.58
CA ASN A 167 6.72 -13.37 -29.44
C ASN A 167 7.13 -12.06 -28.74
N GLU A 168 6.48 -11.75 -27.62
CA GLU A 168 6.82 -10.66 -26.68
C GLU A 168 8.24 -10.83 -26.11
N LEU A 169 8.75 -12.06 -26.01
CA LEU A 169 10.10 -12.34 -25.52
C LEU A 169 11.19 -11.93 -26.51
N VAL A 170 10.87 -11.79 -27.80
CA VAL A 170 11.83 -11.53 -28.88
C VAL A 170 11.57 -10.21 -29.60
N ASP A 171 10.89 -9.26 -28.95
CA ASP A 171 10.58 -7.92 -29.45
C ASP A 171 9.96 -7.92 -30.85
N GLY A 172 9.11 -8.93 -31.14
CA GLY A 172 8.44 -9.08 -32.42
C GLY A 172 9.29 -9.70 -33.55
N LYS A 173 10.55 -10.04 -33.31
CA LYS A 173 11.38 -10.84 -34.23
C LYS A 173 10.94 -12.31 -34.16
N ASP A 174 9.84 -12.64 -34.82
CA ASP A 174 9.37 -14.03 -34.89
C ASP A 174 10.41 -14.89 -35.65
N PRO A 175 11.08 -15.86 -35.01
CA PRO A 175 12.06 -16.69 -35.69
C PRO A 175 11.42 -17.59 -36.74
N MET A 176 10.13 -17.95 -36.58
CA MET A 176 9.38 -18.73 -37.57
C MET A 176 7.90 -18.36 -37.55
N ASN A 177 7.47 -17.65 -38.59
CA ASN A 177 6.05 -17.42 -38.84
C ASN A 177 5.32 -18.76 -39.10
N ASN A 178 4.15 -18.91 -38.48
CA ASN A 178 3.20 -20.01 -38.68
C ASN A 178 3.64 -21.39 -38.17
N VAL A 179 4.66 -21.46 -37.32
CA VAL A 179 5.08 -22.70 -36.60
C VAL A 179 4.91 -22.48 -35.09
N ARG A 180 4.36 -23.48 -34.37
CA ARG A 180 4.27 -23.45 -32.90
C ARG A 180 5.68 -23.49 -32.31
N LYS A 181 6.05 -22.41 -31.62
CA LYS A 181 7.37 -22.27 -30.98
C LYS A 181 7.35 -22.84 -29.56
N ARG A 182 8.54 -22.96 -28.98
CA ARG A 182 8.75 -23.39 -27.60
C ARG A 182 9.87 -22.55 -26.99
N LEU A 183 9.68 -22.21 -25.72
CA LEU A 183 10.73 -21.67 -24.87
C LEU A 183 11.36 -22.84 -24.10
N THR A 184 12.68 -23.01 -24.22
CA THR A 184 13.45 -23.97 -23.43
C THR A 184 14.39 -23.21 -22.53
N ILE A 185 14.30 -23.45 -21.22
CA ILE A 185 15.08 -22.76 -20.19
C ILE A 185 15.87 -23.82 -19.42
N GLU A 186 17.17 -23.68 -19.40
CA GLU A 186 18.08 -24.44 -18.55
C GLU A 186 18.51 -23.54 -17.39
N TYR A 187 18.28 -24.00 -16.17
CA TYR A 187 18.58 -23.25 -14.96
C TYR A 187 19.05 -24.19 -13.86
N THR A 188 19.80 -23.65 -12.90
CA THR A 188 20.07 -24.33 -11.64
C THR A 188 19.20 -23.71 -10.56
N ASN A 189 18.54 -24.54 -9.77
CA ASN A 189 17.83 -24.12 -8.57
C ASN A 189 18.44 -24.85 -7.38
N ASN A 190 18.94 -24.11 -6.39
CA ASN A 190 19.66 -24.67 -5.24
C ASN A 190 20.83 -25.58 -5.69
N GLY A 191 21.50 -25.21 -6.77
CA GLY A 191 22.60 -26.00 -7.38
C GLY A 191 22.17 -27.22 -8.19
N VAL A 192 20.87 -27.57 -8.22
CA VAL A 192 20.35 -28.69 -9.03
C VAL A 192 19.96 -28.20 -10.41
N ALA A 193 20.54 -28.79 -11.46
CA ALA A 193 20.20 -28.48 -12.84
C ALA A 193 18.78 -28.96 -13.20
N LYS A 194 17.98 -28.07 -13.78
CA LYS A 194 16.62 -28.32 -14.25
C LYS A 194 16.44 -27.75 -15.65
N THR A 195 15.53 -28.35 -16.41
CA THR A 195 15.13 -27.88 -17.74
C THR A 195 13.61 -27.68 -17.75
N LEU A 196 13.18 -26.48 -18.14
CA LEU A 196 11.77 -26.13 -18.32
C LEU A 196 11.48 -25.88 -19.80
N SER A 197 10.43 -26.50 -20.31
CA SER A 197 10.00 -26.36 -21.69
C SER A 197 8.56 -25.90 -21.75
N ILE A 198 8.32 -24.70 -22.30
CA ILE A 198 7.02 -24.04 -22.33
C ILE A 198 6.56 -23.86 -23.80
N PRO A 199 5.47 -24.52 -24.23
CA PRO A 199 4.87 -24.28 -25.54
C PRO A 199 4.45 -22.82 -25.71
N GLU A 200 4.47 -22.31 -26.95
CA GLU A 200 4.03 -20.95 -27.27
C GLU A 200 2.58 -20.69 -26.79
N LYS A 201 2.35 -19.49 -26.25
CA LYS A 201 1.11 -19.02 -25.61
C LYS A 201 0.79 -19.65 -24.26
N GLU A 202 1.62 -20.57 -23.75
CA GLU A 202 1.49 -21.09 -22.39
C GLU A 202 2.37 -20.31 -21.40
N SER A 203 2.02 -20.40 -20.12
CA SER A 203 2.80 -19.87 -19.01
C SER A 203 3.17 -20.98 -18.04
N ARG A 204 4.40 -20.97 -17.55
CA ARG A 204 4.82 -21.85 -16.44
C ARG A 204 5.70 -21.09 -15.45
N SER A 205 5.63 -21.51 -14.18
CA SER A 205 6.51 -21.01 -13.14
C SER A 205 7.86 -21.72 -13.16
N ILE A 206 8.92 -20.98 -12.90
CA ILE A 206 10.24 -21.53 -12.57
C ILE A 206 10.26 -21.75 -11.05
N GLU A 207 10.53 -22.99 -10.63
CA GLU A 207 10.43 -23.45 -9.23
C GLU A 207 11.67 -24.17 -8.74
#